data_AF-A0A520ZQC0-F1
#
_entry.id   AF-A0A520ZQC0-F1
#
_cell.length_a   1.000
_cell.length_b   1.000
_cell.length_c   1.000
_cell.angle_alpha   90.00
_cell.angle_beta   90.00
_cell.angle_gamma   90.00
#
_symmetry.space_group_name_H-M   'P 1'
#
loop_
_entity.id
_entity.type
_entity.pdbx_description
1 polymer ?
#
loop_
_entity_poly.entity_id
_entity_poly.type
_entity_poly.pdbx_seq_one_letter_code
_entity_poly.pdbx_strand_id
1 'polypeptide(L)'
;MPSGAVESNFFDTELTDPTTAEFHLALHSHGPLIPEMAADMLSSYRGGCTDESIPPYYPASAASFGMPGPNDCSTTQVAIFMQDQRLAN
;
A
#
# COMPACT_ATOMS: atom_id res chain seq x y z
N MET A 1 10.13 -2.80 16.02
CA MET A 1 9.63 -1.61 16.75
C MET A 1 10.27 -1.58 18.12
N PRO A 2 10.52 -0.42 18.73
CA PRO A 2 10.91 -0.38 20.13
C PRO A 2 9.75 -0.92 20.98
N SER A 3 10.07 -1.87 21.86
CA SER A 3 9.19 -2.24 22.97
C SER A 3 9.33 -1.21 24.07
N GLY A 4 8.23 -0.84 24.73
CA GLY A 4 8.26 0.15 25.80
C GLY A 4 7.85 1.55 25.33
N ALA A 5 7.43 2.37 26.30
CA ALA A 5 6.98 3.72 26.07
C ALA A 5 8.09 4.57 25.46
N VAL A 6 7.99 4.79 24.15
CA VAL A 6 8.87 5.69 23.42
C VAL A 6 8.26 7.08 23.45
N GLU A 7 8.95 8.01 24.09
CA GLU A 7 8.58 9.41 24.11
C GLU A 7 8.45 9.95 22.67
N SER A 8 7.33 10.59 22.34
CA SER A 8 7.02 11.15 21.02
C SER A 8 6.85 10.15 19.86
N ASN A 9 6.16 9.01 20.08
CA ASN A 9 5.93 8.03 19.00
C ASN A 9 4.94 8.54 17.91
N PHE A 10 5.21 8.23 16.63
CA PHE A 10 4.48 8.75 15.46
C PHE A 10 3.04 8.20 15.31
N PHE A 11 2.75 7.06 15.94
CA PHE A 11 1.48 6.35 15.80
C PHE A 11 0.57 6.51 17.03
N ASP A 12 0.99 7.35 17.99
CA ASP A 12 0.55 7.35 19.39
C ASP A 12 0.32 5.93 19.97
N THR A 13 1.14 4.96 19.53
CA THR A 13 1.06 3.54 19.85
C THR A 13 2.43 2.92 20.14
N GLU A 14 2.41 1.80 20.85
CA GLU A 14 3.60 1.08 21.30
C GLU A 14 3.42 -0.41 21.02
N LEU A 15 4.45 -1.07 20.46
CA LEU A 15 4.45 -2.54 20.37
C LEU A 15 5.16 -3.12 21.58
N THR A 16 4.45 -3.81 22.48
CA THR A 16 5.01 -4.35 23.72
C THR A 16 5.94 -5.56 23.51
N ASP A 17 5.63 -6.41 22.53
CA ASP A 17 6.54 -7.43 21.99
C ASP A 17 6.58 -7.36 20.45
N PRO A 18 7.49 -6.57 19.90
CA PRO A 18 7.62 -6.35 18.47
C PRO A 18 8.30 -7.52 17.74
N THR A 19 8.85 -8.50 18.46
CA THR A 19 9.63 -9.59 17.86
C THR A 19 8.76 -10.62 17.14
N THR A 20 7.47 -10.57 17.42
CA THR A 20 6.47 -11.36 16.74
C THR A 20 5.92 -10.60 15.52
N ALA A 21 6.19 -9.32 15.32
CA ALA A 21 5.40 -8.50 14.41
C ALA A 21 5.57 -8.71 12.88
N GLU A 22 4.46 -8.93 12.16
CA GLU A 22 4.37 -8.91 10.66
C GLU A 22 3.80 -7.54 10.23
N PHE A 23 3.96 -7.04 9.01
CA PHE A 23 3.55 -5.65 8.69
C PHE A 23 3.24 -5.51 7.20
N HIS A 24 1.97 -5.30 6.79
CA HIS A 24 1.55 -5.20 5.38
C HIS A 24 0.35 -4.28 5.17
N LEU A 25 0.38 -3.36 4.23
CA LEU A 25 -0.86 -2.91 3.60
C LEU A 25 -0.55 -2.31 2.25
N ALA A 26 -1.33 -2.74 1.26
CA ALA A 26 -1.34 -2.19 -0.07
C ALA A 26 -2.69 -2.46 -0.74
N LEU A 27 -3.47 -1.40 -0.96
CA LEU A 27 -4.69 -1.45 -1.76
C LEU A 27 -4.57 -0.44 -2.87
N HIS A 28 -4.80 -0.87 -4.10
CA HIS A 28 -4.74 -0.02 -5.27
C HIS A 28 -6.00 -0.23 -6.12
N SER A 29 -6.69 0.87 -6.44
CA SER A 29 -7.91 0.88 -7.24
C SER A 29 -7.70 1.65 -8.53
N HIS A 30 -7.99 1.00 -9.65
CA HIS A 30 -7.88 1.56 -10.98
C HIS A 30 -9.17 2.23 -11.51
N GLY A 31 -10.26 2.24 -10.72
CA GLY A 31 -11.57 2.68 -11.22
C GLY A 31 -12.26 1.68 -12.18
N PRO A 32 -13.25 2.11 -12.99
CA PRO A 32 -13.97 1.23 -13.92
C PRO A 32 -13.04 0.55 -14.93
N LEU A 33 -13.22 -0.76 -15.14
CA LEU A 33 -12.47 -1.51 -16.14
C LEU A 33 -12.62 -0.86 -17.53
N ILE A 34 -11.49 -0.57 -18.17
CA ILE A 34 -11.42 -0.14 -19.56
C ILE A 34 -11.03 -1.37 -20.38
N PRO A 35 -11.93 -1.97 -21.18
CA PRO A 35 -11.70 -3.29 -21.80
C PRO A 35 -10.40 -3.38 -22.60
N GLU A 36 -10.05 -2.32 -23.32
CA GLU A 36 -8.87 -2.24 -24.17
C GLU A 36 -7.56 -2.09 -23.36
N MET A 37 -7.67 -1.70 -22.09
CA MET A 37 -6.54 -1.47 -21.17
C MET A 37 -6.52 -2.49 -20.02
N ALA A 38 -7.38 -3.51 -20.05
CA ALA A 38 -7.56 -4.43 -18.94
C ALA A 38 -6.26 -5.08 -18.44
N ALA A 39 -5.41 -5.54 -19.36
CA ALA A 39 -4.11 -6.13 -19.00
C ALA A 39 -3.17 -5.09 -18.36
N ASP A 40 -3.24 -3.85 -18.82
CA ASP A 40 -2.41 -2.74 -18.35
C ASP A 40 -2.84 -2.26 -16.96
N MET A 41 -4.16 -2.19 -16.71
CA MET A 41 -4.77 -1.94 -15.40
C MET A 41 -4.53 -3.06 -14.37
N LEU A 42 -4.11 -4.25 -14.78
CA LEU A 42 -3.82 -5.37 -13.87
C LEU A 42 -2.32 -5.58 -13.62
N SER A 43 -1.46 -4.97 -14.43
CA SER A 43 -0.01 -5.19 -14.41
C SER A 43 0.80 -3.93 -14.13
N SER A 44 0.16 -2.77 -14.10
CA SER A 44 0.75 -1.50 -13.74
C SER A 44 -0.17 -0.77 -12.78
N TYR A 45 0.34 0.12 -11.92
CA TYR A 45 -0.53 1.00 -11.13
C TYR A 45 -1.12 2.14 -11.96
N ARG A 46 -0.44 2.55 -13.05
CA ARG A 46 -0.84 3.73 -13.81
C ARG A 46 -1.90 3.42 -14.87
N GLY A 47 -1.97 2.16 -15.30
CA GLY A 47 -2.88 1.71 -16.32
C GLY A 47 -4.31 2.21 -16.07
N GLY A 48 -4.83 3.02 -16.99
CA GLY A 48 -6.18 3.56 -16.90
C GLY A 48 -6.38 4.74 -15.95
N CYS A 49 -5.38 5.10 -15.15
CA CYS A 49 -5.44 6.19 -14.17
C CYS A 49 -5.12 7.55 -14.79
N THR A 50 -5.73 8.61 -14.27
CA THR A 50 -5.24 9.98 -14.50
C THR A 50 -3.92 10.18 -13.78
N ASP A 51 -3.03 11.00 -14.35
CA ASP A 51 -1.74 11.27 -13.73
C ASP A 51 -1.89 11.97 -12.36
N GLU A 52 -2.97 12.75 -12.17
CA GLU A 52 -3.27 13.44 -10.91
C GLU A 52 -3.74 12.51 -9.79
N SER A 53 -4.38 11.39 -10.15
CA SER A 53 -4.95 10.46 -9.18
C SER A 53 -3.93 9.49 -8.59
N ILE A 54 -2.74 9.43 -9.18
CA ILE A 54 -1.64 8.62 -8.68
C ILE A 54 -1.14 9.21 -7.37
N PRO A 55 -1.25 8.50 -6.24
CA PRO A 55 -0.83 9.06 -4.98
C PRO A 55 0.66 9.38 -4.97
N PRO A 56 1.05 10.56 -4.46
CA PRO A 56 2.43 11.06 -4.57
C PRO A 56 3.46 10.21 -3.81
N TYR A 57 3.02 9.28 -2.96
CA TYR A 57 3.92 8.36 -2.26
C TYR A 57 4.37 7.16 -3.12
N TYR A 58 3.79 6.94 -4.30
CA TYR A 58 4.34 5.99 -5.26
C TYR A 58 5.60 6.54 -5.94
N PRO A 59 6.58 5.69 -6.30
CA PRO A 59 7.78 6.15 -7.00
C PRO A 59 7.46 6.55 -8.44
N ALA A 60 8.16 7.56 -8.94
CA ALA A 60 8.02 8.06 -10.32
C ALA A 60 8.26 6.96 -11.37
N SER A 61 9.12 5.98 -11.08
CA SER A 61 9.34 4.82 -11.95
C SER A 61 8.08 3.98 -12.13
N ALA A 62 7.24 3.89 -11.12
CA ALA A 62 6.03 3.12 -11.24
C ALA A 62 4.92 3.92 -12.00
N ALA A 63 5.14 5.23 -12.25
CA ALA A 63 4.37 6.03 -13.22
C ALA A 63 4.90 5.88 -14.65
N SER A 64 6.09 5.27 -14.83
CA SER A 64 6.69 5.10 -16.16
C SER A 64 6.16 3.88 -16.91
N PHE A 65 5.40 3.01 -16.23
CA PHE A 65 4.75 1.83 -16.78
C PHE A 65 3.23 1.96 -16.60
N GLY A 66 2.48 1.55 -17.61
CA GLY A 66 1.04 1.77 -17.67
C GLY A 66 0.69 3.00 -18.49
N MET A 67 -0.24 2.84 -19.41
CA MET A 67 -0.85 3.90 -20.19
C MET A 67 -1.87 4.67 -19.33
N PRO A 68 -1.84 6.01 -19.33
CA PRO A 68 -2.79 6.78 -18.54
C PRO A 68 -4.19 6.62 -19.13
N GLY A 69 -5.20 6.86 -18.30
CA GLY A 69 -6.60 6.83 -18.70
C GLY A 69 -7.44 7.84 -17.93
N PRO A 70 -8.76 7.79 -18.11
CA PRO A 70 -9.68 8.76 -17.53
C PRO A 70 -10.05 8.48 -16.06
N ASN A 71 -9.61 7.36 -15.48
CA ASN A 71 -10.07 6.95 -14.16
C ASN A 71 -9.35 7.70 -13.04
N ASP A 72 -10.10 8.11 -12.03
CA ASP A 72 -9.56 8.63 -10.77
C ASP A 72 -9.20 7.45 -9.85
N CYS A 73 -7.91 7.11 -9.80
CA CYS A 73 -7.38 6.01 -9.04
C CYS A 73 -7.09 6.36 -7.58
N SER A 74 -7.02 5.35 -6.72
CA SER A 74 -6.79 5.58 -5.29
C SER A 74 -5.98 4.45 -4.67
N THR A 75 -5.23 4.79 -3.61
CA THR A 75 -4.44 3.80 -2.86
C THR A 75 -4.46 4.09 -1.37
N THR A 76 -4.35 3.03 -0.58
CA THR A 76 -4.20 3.09 0.89
C THR A 76 -3.17 2.06 1.35
N GLN A 77 -2.14 2.48 2.12
CA GLN A 77 -1.00 1.64 2.55
C GLN A 77 -0.56 1.90 4.01
N VAL A 78 0.12 0.93 4.65
CA VAL A 78 0.42 0.64 6.09
C VAL A 78 -0.42 -0.43 6.85
N ALA A 79 0.20 -1.57 7.18
CA ALA A 79 -0.22 -2.33 8.36
C ALA A 79 0.95 -2.94 9.11
N ILE A 80 0.56 -3.40 10.29
CA ILE A 80 1.33 -3.87 11.41
C ILE A 80 0.54 -5.06 11.97
N PHE A 81 1.22 -6.14 12.34
CA PHE A 81 0.75 -7.43 12.83
C PHE A 81 1.70 -7.84 13.95
N MET A 82 1.26 -8.72 14.86
CA MET A 82 2.09 -9.43 15.86
C MET A 82 1.88 -10.95 15.66
N GLN A 83 2.92 -11.77 15.62
CA GLN A 83 2.91 -13.24 15.41
C GLN A 83 2.32 -13.88 16.67
N ASP A 84 1.33 -14.76 16.50
CA ASP A 84 0.79 -15.56 17.60
C ASP A 84 1.79 -16.68 17.96
N GLN A 85 2.38 -16.59 19.15
CA GLN A 85 3.29 -17.61 19.68
C GLN A 85 2.61 -18.98 19.95
N ARG A 86 1.28 -19.09 19.89
CA ARG A 86 0.56 -20.39 20.02
C ARG A 86 0.58 -21.25 18.75
N LEU A 87 1.04 -20.70 17.62
CA LEU A 87 1.22 -21.41 16.34
C LEU A 87 2.68 -21.85 16.11
N ALA A 88 3.60 -21.48 17.01
CA ALA A 88 4.99 -21.91 17.00
C ALA A 88 5.14 -23.21 17.83
N ASN A 89 4.55 -24.30 17.34
CA ASN A 89 4.85 -25.66 17.81
C ASN A 89 5.64 -26.40 16.73
#